data_AF-A0A7S1V3Y6-F1
#
_entry.id   AF-A0A7S1V3Y6-F1
#
_cell.length_a   1.000
_cell.length_b   1.000
_cell.length_c   1.000
_cell.angle_alpha   90.00
_cell.angle_beta   90.00
_cell.angle_gamma   90.00
#
_symmetry.space_group_name_H-M   'P 1'
#
loop_
_entity.id
_entity.type
_entity.pdbx_description
1 polymer ?
#
loop_
_entity_poly.entity_id
_entity_poly.type
_entity_poly.pdbx_seq_one_letter_code
_entity_poly.pdbx_strand_id
1 'polypeptide(L)'
;MAGLATAEVQHDIESPKGATAFNERTESSPEVPGANTLSVTGDALVVDGSSASPPPGETTSSSAVPSNYNTANNNTNDVFAEVPTVSPSIIMEEKPALTSIAMMSEPVLNTTDDMIRQNVLEQRQAVSERKGSKMKKSKSEKKKKKKSNKESKRSVTIGTAMVAPSPPPIGQHQTNLASIKQEGLPDWLLDHLEQQYNATRAATEAAIASTERGGKTNSKDEPSSTATESMRSGSVPGDEEVFDLYDDIYSMIFLSPIYSSAMLFSLLSFILKICLYLFLAIELGRNGKASFQTGPKDALVVAAQFFMLPVAVAIQEDLIGSYALVANIRYDKTIRQKAPHATKTKWIFASICRFVDGLMSLGINFCLLLQATDVLTLFLNFAALQFLQTIDNVAFGLAKDGYLTDAIENVAELAATLTLPKKVDSFKNTLDTLLFLITFLFLLIGWIIVTVRQQTNDLEVV
;
A
#
# COMPACT_ATOMS: atom_id res chain seq x y z
N MET A 1 56.00 56.95 -19.95
CA MET A 1 54.98 57.71 -19.21
C MET A 1 53.82 56.75 -18.96
N ALA A 2 53.87 55.97 -17.88
CA ALA A 2 53.49 56.33 -16.50
C ALA A 2 51.98 56.22 -16.27
N GLY A 3 51.57 55.34 -15.35
CA GLY A 3 50.34 55.51 -14.57
C GLY A 3 49.32 54.37 -14.59
N LEU A 4 49.62 53.28 -13.87
CA LEU A 4 48.63 52.38 -13.25
C LEU A 4 47.85 53.15 -12.16
N ALA A 5 46.54 52.91 -12.01
CA ALA A 5 45.82 53.18 -10.77
C ALA A 5 44.62 52.22 -10.63
N THR A 6 44.82 51.19 -9.82
CA THR A 6 43.81 50.33 -9.19
C THR A 6 43.16 51.08 -8.01
N ALA A 7 41.83 51.06 -7.93
CA ALA A 7 41.08 51.57 -6.79
C ALA A 7 40.65 50.38 -5.90
N GLU A 8 41.28 50.31 -4.74
CA GLU A 8 40.98 49.46 -3.59
C GLU A 8 40.02 50.24 -2.68
N VAL A 9 38.85 49.67 -2.39
CA VAL A 9 37.89 50.25 -1.42
C VAL A 9 37.87 49.34 -0.20
N GLN A 10 38.49 49.85 0.85
CA GLN A 10 38.59 49.28 2.17
C GLN A 10 37.54 49.97 3.06
N HIS A 11 36.68 49.17 3.68
CA HIS A 11 35.80 49.64 4.75
C HIS A 11 36.00 48.73 5.97
N ASP A 12 36.83 49.21 6.88
CA ASP A 12 36.89 48.80 8.27
C ASP A 12 35.78 49.52 9.05
N ILE A 13 34.85 48.78 9.67
CA ILE A 13 34.05 49.28 10.80
C ILE A 13 33.91 48.15 11.84
N GLU A 14 34.66 48.37 12.92
CA GLU A 14 34.48 48.07 14.35
C GLU A 14 33.53 46.94 14.82
N SER A 15 34.14 46.07 15.61
CA SER A 15 33.55 45.11 16.53
C SER A 15 33.09 45.77 17.84
N PRO A 16 31.97 45.35 18.44
CA PRO A 16 31.76 45.49 19.87
C PRO A 16 31.98 44.15 20.60
N LYS A 17 32.96 44.15 21.50
CA LYS A 17 33.06 43.23 22.64
C LYS A 17 31.96 43.59 23.64
N GLY A 18 31.17 42.61 24.07
CA GLY A 18 30.18 42.79 25.13
C GLY A 18 29.66 41.45 25.64
N ALA A 19 30.16 41.04 26.81
CA ALA A 19 29.89 39.78 27.47
C ALA A 19 28.42 39.66 27.95
N THR A 20 27.85 38.46 27.81
CA THR A 20 26.89 37.92 28.80
C THR A 20 27.11 36.40 28.90
N ALA A 21 27.58 35.97 30.06
CA ALA A 21 27.69 34.58 30.44
C ALA A 21 26.27 34.04 30.70
N PHE A 22 25.87 33.02 29.95
CA PHE A 22 24.63 32.29 30.20
C PHE A 22 24.97 31.13 31.15
N ASN A 23 24.43 31.25 32.37
CA ASN A 23 24.66 30.37 33.50
C ASN A 23 23.70 29.17 33.36
N GLU A 24 24.20 28.01 32.97
CA GLU A 24 23.41 26.77 32.90
C GLU A 24 23.31 26.19 34.32
N ARG A 25 22.13 26.38 34.91
CA ARG A 25 21.76 25.94 36.24
C ARG A 25 21.50 24.43 36.20
N THR A 26 22.45 23.65 36.73
CA THR A 26 22.25 22.27 37.18
C THR A 26 21.23 22.26 38.33
N GLU A 27 20.03 21.76 38.08
CA GLU A 27 19.10 21.37 39.14
C GLU A 27 19.40 19.92 39.55
N SER A 28 20.07 19.81 40.69
CA SER A 28 20.13 18.65 41.56
C SER A 28 18.76 18.36 42.16
N SER A 29 18.22 17.16 41.94
CA SER A 29 17.07 16.63 42.68
C SER A 29 17.57 15.78 43.87
N PRO A 30 16.99 15.92 45.07
CA PRO A 30 17.54 15.32 46.29
C PRO A 30 17.13 13.86 46.50
N GLU A 31 18.11 13.08 46.96
CA GLU A 31 17.92 11.80 47.66
C GLU A 31 17.11 11.99 48.95
N VAL A 32 16.17 11.07 49.21
CA VAL A 32 15.75 10.69 50.56
C VAL A 32 15.64 9.15 50.62
N PRO A 33 16.14 8.52 51.69
CA PRO A 33 16.32 7.08 51.80
C PRO A 33 15.13 6.39 52.46
N GLY A 34 14.97 5.08 52.23
CA GLY A 34 13.97 4.29 52.93
C GLY A 34 13.99 2.82 52.54
N ALA A 35 14.91 2.09 53.17
CA ALA A 35 14.96 0.63 53.16
C ALA A 35 13.64 0.02 53.64
N ASN A 36 13.20 -1.06 53.01
CA ASN A 36 12.66 -2.22 53.73
C ASN A 36 12.86 -3.49 52.89
N THR A 37 13.82 -4.25 53.40
CA THR A 37 14.07 -5.67 53.23
C THR A 37 12.80 -6.50 53.39
N LEU A 38 12.51 -7.38 52.42
CA LEU A 38 11.70 -8.58 52.67
C LEU A 38 12.48 -9.79 52.15
N SER A 39 13.21 -10.41 53.07
CA SER A 39 13.76 -11.75 52.97
C SER A 39 12.62 -12.76 53.13
N VAL A 40 12.46 -13.66 52.16
CA VAL A 40 11.74 -14.92 52.38
C VAL A 40 12.73 -16.05 52.12
N THR A 41 13.15 -16.66 53.22
CA THR A 41 13.98 -17.87 53.30
C THR A 41 13.29 -18.83 54.27
N GLY A 42 13.25 -20.12 53.90
CA GLY A 42 12.89 -21.25 54.77
C GLY A 42 11.39 -21.39 55.04
N ASP A 43 10.77 -22.57 55.09
CA ASP A 43 11.32 -23.89 55.38
C ASP A 43 10.45 -25.00 54.76
N ALA A 44 11.12 -26.10 54.47
CA ALA A 44 10.54 -27.42 54.27
C ALA A 44 9.88 -27.91 55.57
N LEU A 45 8.76 -28.63 55.49
CA LEU A 45 8.45 -29.69 56.45
C LEU A 45 7.36 -30.65 55.96
N VAL A 46 7.69 -31.94 56.10
CA VAL A 46 6.85 -33.15 56.30
C VAL A 46 6.11 -33.77 55.11
N VAL A 47 6.79 -34.79 54.58
CA VAL A 47 6.22 -36.07 54.14
C VAL A 47 6.06 -36.98 55.39
N ASP A 48 4.85 -37.52 55.58
CA ASP A 48 4.47 -38.80 56.22
C ASP A 48 2.97 -38.68 56.57
N GLY A 49 2.08 -39.64 56.38
CA GLY A 49 2.15 -41.01 55.92
C GLY A 49 0.79 -41.68 56.18
N SER A 50 0.51 -42.76 55.46
CA SER A 50 -0.31 -43.91 55.87
C SER A 50 -1.78 -43.69 56.29
N SER A 51 -2.73 -44.32 55.58
CA SER A 51 -3.21 -45.65 56.02
C SER A 51 -4.36 -46.19 55.15
N ALA A 52 -4.29 -47.51 55.00
CA ALA A 52 -5.37 -48.48 54.83
C ALA A 52 -6.30 -48.43 53.59
N SER A 53 -5.98 -49.28 52.60
CA SER A 53 -6.94 -50.26 52.03
C SER A 53 -7.29 -51.34 53.10
N PRO A 54 -8.13 -52.40 52.89
CA PRO A 54 -8.82 -52.94 51.69
C PRO A 54 -10.22 -53.59 52.06
N PRO A 55 -10.75 -54.68 51.47
CA PRO A 55 -11.11 -55.06 50.07
C PRO A 55 -12.59 -55.59 49.96
N PRO A 56 -12.96 -56.68 49.24
CA PRO A 56 -13.61 -56.63 47.91
C PRO A 56 -14.86 -57.54 47.79
N GLY A 57 -15.40 -57.66 46.58
CA GLY A 57 -16.39 -58.69 46.20
C GLY A 57 -17.65 -58.05 45.61
N GLU A 58 -18.32 -58.58 44.59
CA GLU A 58 -18.22 -59.84 43.86
C GLU A 58 -18.88 -59.63 42.49
N THR A 59 -18.46 -60.48 41.56
CA THR A 59 -19.06 -60.81 40.26
C THR A 59 -20.58 -60.97 40.29
N THR A 60 -21.27 -60.58 39.21
CA THR A 60 -22.00 -61.53 38.34
C THR A 60 -22.59 -60.87 37.09
N SER A 61 -22.52 -61.66 36.03
CA SER A 61 -23.12 -61.58 34.71
C SER A 61 -24.66 -61.48 34.70
N SER A 62 -25.19 -60.88 33.62
CA SER A 62 -26.04 -61.56 32.62
C SER A 62 -27.31 -60.79 32.21
N SER A 63 -27.53 -60.80 30.89
CA SER A 63 -28.81 -60.87 30.17
C SER A 63 -29.69 -59.63 29.96
N ALA A 64 -29.68 -59.19 28.69
CA ALA A 64 -30.82 -59.19 27.76
C ALA A 64 -32.09 -58.35 28.03
N VAL A 65 -32.23 -57.27 27.23
CA VAL A 65 -33.34 -56.84 26.34
C VAL A 65 -34.82 -56.80 26.86
N PRO A 66 -35.79 -56.18 26.16
CA PRO A 66 -36.31 -54.83 26.41
C PRO A 66 -37.82 -54.80 26.75
N SER A 67 -38.35 -53.65 27.17
CA SER A 67 -39.78 -53.37 27.00
C SER A 67 -40.12 -51.88 27.08
N ASN A 68 -40.72 -51.41 25.97
CA ASN A 68 -41.58 -50.24 25.85
C ASN A 68 -42.55 -50.09 27.03
N TYR A 69 -42.87 -48.85 27.43
CA TYR A 69 -44.25 -48.37 27.55
C TYR A 69 -44.29 -46.83 27.57
N ASN A 70 -45.06 -46.29 26.62
CA ASN A 70 -45.72 -44.99 26.72
C ASN A 70 -46.56 -44.92 28.01
N THR A 71 -46.76 -43.74 28.59
CA THR A 71 -48.06 -43.02 28.64
C THR A 71 -47.94 -41.76 29.50
N ALA A 72 -48.62 -40.71 29.03
CA ALA A 72 -48.84 -39.42 29.67
C ALA A 72 -49.55 -39.50 31.03
N ASN A 73 -49.55 -38.38 31.75
CA ASN A 73 -50.75 -37.59 32.10
C ASN A 73 -50.77 -37.09 33.58
N ASN A 74 -50.82 -35.75 33.69
CA ASN A 74 -51.62 -34.90 34.58
C ASN A 74 -51.58 -34.97 36.13
N ASN A 75 -51.37 -33.75 36.68
CA ASN A 75 -52.23 -32.98 37.60
C ASN A 75 -51.94 -32.85 39.11
N THR A 76 -52.45 -31.69 39.58
CA THR A 76 -52.79 -31.16 40.93
C THR A 76 -51.68 -30.49 41.74
N ASN A 77 -51.66 -29.16 41.97
CA ASN A 77 -52.59 -28.19 42.63
C ASN A 77 -52.68 -28.32 44.16
N ASP A 78 -52.29 -27.23 44.85
CA ASP A 78 -52.80 -26.65 46.12
C ASP A 78 -51.97 -25.36 46.36
N VAL A 79 -52.42 -24.10 46.43
CA VAL A 79 -53.56 -23.34 47.01
C VAL A 79 -53.58 -23.32 48.55
N PHE A 80 -53.32 -22.13 49.13
CA PHE A 80 -54.04 -21.46 50.25
C PHE A 80 -53.41 -20.06 50.47
N ALA A 81 -54.07 -18.98 50.01
CA ALA A 81 -54.93 -18.00 50.72
C ALA A 81 -54.13 -16.90 51.48
N GLU A 82 -54.10 -15.61 51.07
CA GLU A 82 -55.12 -14.54 51.16
C GLU A 82 -55.31 -14.07 52.64
N VAL A 83 -55.33 -12.80 53.06
CA VAL A 83 -56.12 -11.59 52.67
C VAL A 83 -55.51 -10.30 53.35
N PRO A 84 -56.12 -9.08 53.37
CA PRO A 84 -55.76 -7.88 52.57
C PRO A 84 -55.39 -6.63 53.44
N THR A 85 -55.16 -5.42 52.90
CA THR A 85 -56.18 -4.33 52.84
C THR A 85 -55.66 -3.03 52.18
N VAL A 86 -56.50 -2.49 51.27
CA VAL A 86 -56.97 -1.08 51.12
C VAL A 86 -56.09 0.01 50.47
N SER A 87 -56.57 0.49 49.32
CA SER A 87 -56.25 1.75 48.61
C SER A 87 -57.08 2.96 49.15
N PRO A 88 -56.81 4.21 48.73
CA PRO A 88 -57.48 4.73 47.52
C PRO A 88 -56.74 5.81 46.68
N SER A 89 -56.94 5.69 45.36
CA SER A 89 -57.34 6.71 44.35
C SER A 89 -56.71 8.12 44.27
N ILE A 90 -56.29 8.53 43.06
CA ILE A 90 -56.75 9.73 42.32
C ILE A 90 -56.27 9.68 40.84
N ILE A 91 -57.06 10.31 39.97
CA ILE A 91 -57.28 10.15 38.52
C ILE A 91 -56.47 11.16 37.67
N MET A 92 -56.11 10.78 36.43
CA MET A 92 -56.22 11.52 35.13
C MET A 92 -55.16 10.97 34.15
N GLU A 93 -55.51 10.22 33.10
CA GLU A 93 -56.08 10.63 31.79
C GLU A 93 -55.04 11.30 30.85
N GLU A 94 -54.49 10.53 29.90
CA GLU A 94 -54.56 10.81 28.43
C GLU A 94 -53.80 9.75 27.60
N LYS A 95 -54.43 9.33 26.50
CA LYS A 95 -53.92 8.57 25.34
C LYS A 95 -53.91 9.56 24.16
N PRO A 96 -53.09 9.42 23.09
CA PRO A 96 -53.25 8.27 22.18
C PRO A 96 -52.01 7.79 21.38
N ALA A 97 -52.15 6.52 20.95
CA ALA A 97 -51.74 5.82 19.72
C ALA A 97 -50.61 6.33 18.79
N LEU A 98 -49.73 5.41 18.39
CA LEU A 98 -49.20 5.17 17.03
C LEU A 98 -48.52 3.78 17.01
N THR A 99 -49.22 2.72 16.59
CA THR A 99 -49.27 2.15 15.22
C THR A 99 -47.97 1.44 14.81
N SER A 100 -48.00 0.12 14.97
CA SER A 100 -47.10 -0.85 14.37
C SER A 100 -47.16 -0.82 12.84
N ILE A 101 -46.01 -0.66 12.18
CA ILE A 101 -45.80 -1.03 10.78
C ILE A 101 -44.54 -1.89 10.72
N ALA A 102 -44.73 -3.21 10.68
CA ALA A 102 -43.75 -4.15 10.20
C ALA A 102 -44.07 -4.38 8.71
N MET A 103 -43.18 -3.95 7.82
CA MET A 103 -43.20 -4.35 6.42
C MET A 103 -41.81 -4.79 5.98
N MET A 104 -41.86 -5.87 5.19
CA MET A 104 -40.80 -6.63 4.55
C MET A 104 -39.79 -5.75 3.82
N SER A 105 -38.51 -6.09 3.94
CA SER A 105 -37.50 -5.71 2.94
C SER A 105 -36.70 -6.96 2.57
N GLU A 106 -36.88 -7.42 1.35
CA GLU A 106 -36.02 -8.41 0.71
C GLU A 106 -34.73 -7.74 0.23
N PRO A 107 -33.58 -8.45 0.21
CA PRO A 107 -32.33 -7.92 -0.32
C PRO A 107 -32.36 -7.94 -1.86
N VAL A 108 -32.46 -6.75 -2.45
CA VAL A 108 -32.20 -6.54 -3.88
C VAL A 108 -30.70 -6.71 -4.13
N LEU A 109 -30.33 -7.72 -4.92
CA LEU A 109 -28.97 -7.94 -5.44
C LEU A 109 -28.53 -6.72 -6.29
N ASN A 110 -27.54 -5.97 -5.81
CA ASN A 110 -26.90 -4.87 -6.55
C ASN A 110 -26.01 -5.41 -7.68
N THR A 111 -26.60 -5.67 -8.84
CA THR A 111 -25.91 -6.06 -10.09
C THR A 111 -25.02 -4.93 -10.63
N THR A 112 -25.27 -3.69 -10.22
CA THR A 112 -24.55 -2.49 -10.65
C THR A 112 -23.12 -2.41 -10.09
N ASP A 113 -22.89 -2.91 -8.87
CA ASP A 113 -21.56 -2.88 -8.25
C ASP A 113 -20.60 -3.90 -8.90
N ASP A 114 -21.13 -5.04 -9.35
CA ASP A 114 -20.35 -6.05 -10.06
C ASP A 114 -19.95 -5.57 -11.47
N MET A 115 -20.83 -4.83 -12.16
CA MET A 115 -20.49 -4.21 -13.44
C MET A 115 -19.41 -3.12 -13.32
N ILE A 116 -19.44 -2.32 -12.24
CA ILE A 116 -18.41 -1.30 -11.98
C ILE A 116 -17.05 -1.97 -11.69
N ARG A 117 -17.05 -3.06 -10.90
CA ARG A 117 -15.84 -3.84 -10.62
C ARG A 117 -15.27 -4.49 -11.88
N GLN A 118 -16.11 -5.01 -12.76
CA GLN A 118 -15.66 -5.65 -13.99
C GLN A 118 -15.06 -4.64 -14.97
N ASN A 119 -15.66 -3.46 -15.13
CA ASN A 119 -15.10 -2.38 -15.95
C ASN A 119 -13.74 -1.88 -15.44
N VAL A 120 -13.55 -1.78 -14.12
CA VAL A 120 -12.26 -1.37 -13.54
C VAL A 120 -11.18 -2.45 -13.75
N LEU A 121 -11.55 -3.74 -13.69
CA LEU A 121 -10.63 -4.84 -13.96
C LEU A 121 -10.20 -4.89 -15.43
N GLU A 122 -11.12 -4.67 -16.37
CA GLU A 122 -10.81 -4.62 -17.80
C GLU A 122 -9.91 -3.42 -18.16
N GLN A 123 -10.17 -2.25 -17.58
CA GLN A 123 -9.29 -1.09 -17.77
C GLN A 123 -7.87 -1.34 -17.23
N ARG A 124 -7.73 -2.05 -16.09
CA ARG A 124 -6.43 -2.41 -15.54
C ARG A 124 -5.68 -3.42 -16.43
N GLN A 125 -6.37 -4.39 -17.00
CA GLN A 125 -5.77 -5.34 -17.95
C GLN A 125 -5.30 -4.63 -19.23
N ALA A 126 -6.11 -3.73 -19.80
CA ALA A 126 -5.75 -2.96 -20.99
C ALA A 126 -4.53 -2.06 -20.78
N VAL A 127 -4.38 -1.46 -19.59
CA VAL A 127 -3.18 -0.67 -19.23
C VAL A 127 -1.95 -1.57 -19.06
N SER A 128 -2.10 -2.77 -18.50
CA SER A 128 -1.00 -3.73 -18.34
C SER A 128 -0.48 -4.24 -19.70
N GLU A 129 -1.38 -4.49 -20.65
CA GLU A 129 -1.01 -4.94 -22.00
C GLU A 129 -0.32 -3.85 -22.81
N ARG A 130 -0.74 -2.58 -22.65
CA ARG A 130 -0.05 -1.42 -23.24
C ARG A 130 1.38 -1.26 -22.71
N LYS A 131 1.59 -1.48 -21.40
CA LYS A 131 2.94 -1.46 -20.79
C LYS A 131 3.80 -2.65 -21.26
N GLY A 132 3.22 -3.85 -21.36
CA GLY A 132 3.90 -5.05 -21.89
C GLY A 132 4.32 -4.92 -23.36
N SER A 133 3.48 -4.29 -24.20
CA SER A 133 3.77 -4.06 -25.62
C SER A 133 4.89 -3.04 -25.84
N LYS A 134 4.90 -1.93 -25.08
CA LYS A 134 6.01 -0.94 -25.12
C LYS A 134 7.35 -1.56 -24.68
N MET A 135 7.34 -2.45 -23.69
CA MET A 135 8.56 -3.10 -23.20
C MET A 135 9.13 -4.14 -24.18
N LYS A 136 8.28 -4.85 -24.92
CA LYS A 136 8.70 -5.75 -26.01
C LYS A 136 9.27 -4.98 -27.21
N LYS A 137 8.69 -3.81 -27.57
CA LYS A 137 9.19 -2.96 -28.65
C LYS A 137 10.60 -2.41 -28.32
N SER A 138 10.80 -1.91 -27.10
CA SER A 138 12.11 -1.44 -26.60
C SER A 138 13.20 -2.52 -26.58
N LYS A 139 12.87 -3.76 -26.17
CA LYS A 139 13.82 -4.88 -26.22
C LYS A 139 14.16 -5.34 -27.64
N SER A 140 13.18 -5.30 -28.56
CA SER A 140 13.42 -5.65 -29.97
C SER A 140 14.32 -4.62 -30.68
N GLU A 141 14.18 -3.35 -30.34
CA GLU A 141 14.93 -2.24 -30.91
C GLU A 141 16.37 -2.19 -30.38
N LYS A 142 16.57 -2.46 -29.07
CA LYS A 142 17.90 -2.65 -28.48
C LYS A 142 18.64 -3.88 -29.04
N LYS A 143 17.95 -4.98 -29.38
CA LYS A 143 18.57 -6.14 -30.04
C LYS A 143 18.95 -5.83 -31.50
N LYS A 144 18.16 -5.03 -32.23
CA LYS A 144 18.46 -4.62 -33.61
C LYS A 144 19.67 -3.67 -33.69
N LYS A 145 19.79 -2.72 -32.75
CA LYS A 145 20.97 -1.83 -32.64
C LYS A 145 22.26 -2.58 -32.27
N LYS A 146 22.19 -3.60 -31.41
CA LYS A 146 23.35 -4.45 -31.08
C LYS A 146 23.82 -5.36 -32.22
N LYS A 147 22.92 -5.78 -33.12
CA LYS A 147 23.28 -6.57 -34.32
C LYS A 147 23.89 -5.70 -35.42
N SER A 148 23.30 -4.53 -35.68
CA SER A 148 23.82 -3.55 -36.66
C SER A 148 25.25 -3.09 -36.35
N ASN A 149 25.62 -2.91 -35.08
CA ASN A 149 26.98 -2.50 -34.71
C ASN A 149 28.01 -3.66 -34.74
N LYS A 150 27.56 -4.91 -34.90
CA LYS A 150 28.45 -6.08 -35.01
C LYS A 150 28.67 -6.53 -36.47
N GLU A 151 27.82 -6.11 -37.40
CA GLU A 151 27.91 -6.45 -38.83
C GLU A 151 28.65 -5.43 -39.69
N SER A 152 28.97 -4.23 -39.18
CA SER A 152 29.82 -3.25 -39.90
C SER A 152 31.31 -3.63 -40.00
N LYS A 153 31.69 -4.87 -39.65
CA LYS A 153 33.08 -5.36 -39.71
C LYS A 153 33.32 -6.60 -40.58
N ARG A 154 32.34 -7.13 -41.33
CA ARG A 154 32.59 -8.24 -42.27
C ARG A 154 31.75 -8.15 -43.54
N SER A 155 32.46 -7.93 -44.64
CA SER A 155 32.28 -8.50 -45.99
C SER A 155 30.88 -8.57 -46.64
N VAL A 156 30.80 -7.88 -47.78
CA VAL A 156 30.16 -8.25 -49.06
C VAL A 156 29.78 -9.74 -49.18
N THR A 157 28.50 -10.05 -49.44
CA THR A 157 27.97 -10.91 -50.55
C THR A 157 26.44 -11.12 -50.43
N ILE A 158 25.75 -10.84 -51.55
CA ILE A 158 24.47 -11.34 -52.13
C ILE A 158 23.45 -12.10 -51.24
N GLY A 159 22.25 -11.50 -51.13
CA GLY A 159 20.93 -12.10 -51.44
C GLY A 159 20.26 -13.03 -50.41
N THR A 160 19.08 -12.63 -49.90
CA THR A 160 17.80 -13.38 -49.90
C THR A 160 16.75 -12.59 -49.09
N ALA A 161 15.61 -12.28 -49.71
CA ALA A 161 14.49 -11.58 -49.08
C ALA A 161 13.65 -12.53 -48.21
N MET A 162 13.41 -12.16 -46.96
CA MET A 162 12.40 -12.81 -46.10
C MET A 162 11.15 -11.95 -46.00
N VAL A 163 10.04 -12.55 -46.43
CA VAL A 163 8.67 -12.04 -46.37
C VAL A 163 8.21 -11.98 -44.90
N ALA A 164 7.65 -10.83 -44.49
CA ALA A 164 7.04 -10.66 -43.17
C ALA A 164 5.66 -11.36 -43.10
N PRO A 165 5.28 -11.95 -41.95
CA PRO A 165 3.97 -12.56 -41.79
C PRO A 165 2.87 -11.49 -41.83
N SER A 166 1.85 -11.73 -42.65
CA SER A 166 0.64 -10.92 -42.74
C SER A 166 -0.16 -10.93 -41.43
N PRO A 167 -0.77 -9.80 -41.03
CA PRO A 167 -1.68 -9.77 -39.89
C PRO A 167 -2.91 -10.65 -40.14
N PRO A 168 -3.50 -11.24 -39.09
CA PRO A 168 -4.69 -12.08 -39.23
C PRO A 168 -5.89 -11.27 -39.75
N PRO A 169 -6.78 -11.91 -40.52
CA PRO A 169 -7.92 -11.25 -41.16
C PRO A 169 -8.94 -10.76 -40.12
N ILE A 170 -9.48 -9.57 -40.37
CA ILE A 170 -10.42 -8.78 -39.55
C ILE A 170 -11.81 -9.46 -39.36
N GLY A 171 -11.99 -10.70 -39.79
CA GLY A 171 -13.26 -11.43 -39.74
C GLY A 171 -13.62 -12.10 -38.41
N GLN A 172 -12.71 -12.18 -37.43
CA GLN A 172 -12.95 -12.97 -36.19
C GLN A 172 -13.71 -12.22 -35.07
N HIS A 173 -13.94 -10.92 -35.18
CA HIS A 173 -14.66 -10.16 -34.14
C HIS A 173 -16.18 -10.03 -34.40
N GLN A 174 -16.67 -10.21 -35.63
CA GLN A 174 -18.12 -10.20 -35.91
C GLN A 174 -18.84 -11.45 -35.38
N THR A 175 -18.15 -12.57 -35.27
CA THR A 175 -18.72 -13.83 -34.74
C THR A 175 -19.07 -13.75 -33.26
N ASN A 176 -18.39 -12.90 -32.47
CA ASN A 176 -18.66 -12.79 -31.02
C ASN A 176 -19.87 -11.92 -30.68
N LEU A 177 -20.22 -10.91 -31.50
CA LEU A 177 -21.44 -10.11 -31.26
C LEU A 177 -22.71 -10.89 -31.61
N ALA A 178 -22.65 -11.77 -32.62
CA ALA A 178 -23.79 -12.59 -33.00
C ALA A 178 -24.15 -13.65 -31.94
N SER A 179 -23.14 -14.17 -31.22
CA SER A 179 -23.35 -15.08 -30.08
C SER A 179 -23.90 -14.39 -28.83
N ILE A 180 -23.58 -13.11 -28.61
CA ILE A 180 -24.10 -12.34 -27.46
C ILE A 180 -25.60 -12.01 -27.63
N LYS A 181 -26.11 -11.96 -28.86
CA LYS A 181 -27.56 -11.79 -29.13
C LYS A 181 -28.44 -12.95 -28.63
N GLN A 182 -27.87 -14.11 -28.27
CA GLN A 182 -28.65 -15.24 -27.75
C GLN A 182 -28.97 -15.15 -26.25
N GLU A 183 -28.36 -14.25 -25.49
CA GLU A 183 -28.51 -14.22 -24.02
C GLU A 183 -29.54 -13.21 -23.47
N GLY A 184 -30.47 -12.71 -24.30
CA GLY A 184 -31.61 -11.93 -23.80
C GLY A 184 -31.25 -10.59 -23.17
N LEU A 185 -30.16 -9.95 -23.62
CA LEU A 185 -29.83 -8.59 -23.20
C LEU A 185 -30.89 -7.59 -23.68
N PRO A 186 -31.24 -6.57 -22.88
CA PRO A 186 -32.17 -5.52 -23.28
C PRO A 186 -31.68 -4.74 -24.52
N ASP A 187 -32.58 -4.42 -25.45
CA ASP A 187 -32.26 -3.76 -26.74
C ASP A 187 -31.47 -2.44 -26.56
N TRP A 188 -31.80 -1.65 -25.53
CA TRP A 188 -31.10 -0.37 -25.28
C TRP A 188 -29.61 -0.55 -24.92
N LEU A 189 -29.25 -1.69 -24.32
CA LEU A 189 -27.87 -2.00 -23.93
C LEU A 189 -27.07 -2.50 -25.14
N LEU A 190 -27.72 -3.25 -26.04
CA LEU A 190 -27.16 -3.62 -27.34
C LEU A 190 -26.87 -2.37 -28.19
N ASP A 191 -27.80 -1.41 -28.24
CA ASP A 191 -27.61 -0.14 -28.94
C ASP A 191 -26.43 0.66 -28.35
N HIS A 192 -26.29 0.69 -27.02
CA HIS A 192 -25.18 1.39 -26.37
C HIS A 192 -23.81 0.74 -26.66
N LEU A 193 -23.74 -0.60 -26.64
CA LEU A 193 -22.53 -1.35 -26.97
C LEU A 193 -22.15 -1.21 -28.45
N GLU A 194 -23.14 -1.19 -29.35
CA GLU A 194 -22.92 -0.98 -30.78
C GLU A 194 -22.43 0.45 -31.06
N GLN A 195 -23.00 1.46 -30.36
CA GLN A 195 -22.55 2.85 -30.44
C GLN A 195 -21.10 3.01 -29.94
N GLN A 196 -20.74 2.39 -28.82
CA GLN A 196 -19.37 2.37 -28.26
C GLN A 196 -18.36 1.70 -29.22
N TYR A 197 -18.75 0.56 -29.79
CA TYR A 197 -17.92 -0.16 -30.76
C TYR A 197 -17.66 0.68 -32.02
N ASN A 198 -18.71 1.30 -32.58
CA ASN A 198 -18.61 2.14 -33.77
C ASN A 198 -17.78 3.41 -33.52
N ALA A 199 -17.91 4.04 -32.34
CA ALA A 199 -17.09 5.19 -31.95
C ALA A 199 -15.59 4.83 -31.85
N THR A 200 -15.29 3.67 -31.23
CA THR A 200 -13.91 3.18 -31.09
C THR A 200 -13.29 2.82 -32.44
N ARG A 201 -14.07 2.22 -33.33
CA ARG A 201 -13.67 1.92 -34.70
C ARG A 201 -13.35 3.20 -35.48
N ALA A 202 -14.24 4.19 -35.44
CA ALA A 202 -14.03 5.47 -36.12
C ALA A 202 -12.78 6.21 -35.62
N ALA A 203 -12.53 6.21 -34.30
CA ALA A 203 -11.33 6.80 -33.71
C ALA A 203 -10.03 6.08 -34.16
N THR A 204 -10.08 4.76 -34.28
CA THR A 204 -8.95 3.94 -34.75
C THR A 204 -8.65 4.19 -36.22
N GLU A 205 -9.69 4.23 -37.07
CA GLU A 205 -9.57 4.54 -38.49
C GLU A 205 -9.01 5.96 -38.71
N ALA A 206 -9.43 6.94 -37.91
CA ALA A 206 -8.89 8.30 -37.94
C ALA A 206 -7.40 8.36 -37.53
N ALA A 207 -6.99 7.57 -36.53
CA ALA A 207 -5.59 7.51 -36.10
C ALA A 207 -4.66 6.83 -37.13
N ILE A 208 -5.17 5.83 -37.85
CA ILE A 208 -4.44 5.20 -38.96
C ILE A 208 -4.31 6.18 -40.12
N ALA A 209 -5.39 6.88 -40.49
CA ALA A 209 -5.39 7.86 -41.56
C ALA A 209 -4.45 9.07 -41.30
N SER A 210 -4.31 9.50 -40.04
CA SER A 210 -3.36 10.57 -39.68
C SER A 210 -1.91 10.12 -39.73
N THR A 211 -1.64 8.84 -39.44
CA THR A 211 -0.31 8.24 -39.52
C THR A 211 0.17 8.10 -40.98
N GLU A 212 -0.74 7.80 -41.92
CA GLU A 212 -0.39 7.66 -43.35
C GLU A 212 -0.14 9.00 -44.06
N ARG A 213 -0.69 10.12 -43.56
CA ARG A 213 -0.47 11.45 -44.16
C ARG A 213 0.86 12.12 -43.77
N GLY A 214 1.56 11.63 -42.75
CA GLY A 214 2.82 12.23 -42.27
C GLY A 214 4.09 11.88 -43.05
N GLY A 215 4.00 11.07 -44.12
CA GLY A 215 5.16 10.37 -44.71
C GLY A 215 5.74 10.92 -46.02
N LYS A 216 5.32 12.09 -46.54
CA LYS A 216 5.87 12.64 -47.79
C LYS A 216 6.07 14.15 -47.72
N THR A 217 7.22 14.57 -47.20
CA THR A 217 7.84 15.84 -47.60
C THR A 217 9.03 15.54 -48.51
N ASN A 218 8.85 15.79 -49.80
CA ASN A 218 9.93 15.84 -50.77
C ASN A 218 10.79 17.07 -50.48
N SER A 219 12.01 16.90 -49.97
CA SER A 219 13.07 17.88 -50.17
C SER A 219 13.95 17.40 -51.33
N LYS A 220 13.89 18.13 -52.44
CA LYS A 220 14.81 18.00 -53.55
C LYS A 220 15.41 19.38 -53.75
N ASP A 221 16.73 19.37 -53.94
CA ASP A 221 17.58 20.46 -54.44
C ASP A 221 18.19 21.40 -53.39
N GLU A 222 19.37 21.02 -52.87
CA GLU A 222 20.50 21.96 -52.73
C GLU A 222 21.85 21.21 -52.88
N PRO A 223 22.86 21.80 -53.55
CA PRO A 223 24.05 21.09 -54.00
C PRO A 223 25.24 21.20 -53.04
N SER A 224 25.88 20.04 -52.84
CA SER A 224 27.33 19.81 -52.89
C SER A 224 28.27 20.94 -52.42
N SER A 225 28.82 20.77 -51.22
CA SER A 225 30.15 21.27 -50.85
C SER A 225 30.89 20.26 -49.98
N THR A 226 31.79 19.52 -50.63
CA THR A 226 33.19 19.28 -50.25
C THR A 226 33.58 19.14 -48.78
N ALA A 227 34.00 17.91 -48.45
CA ALA A 227 35.21 17.55 -47.72
C ALA A 227 35.51 18.27 -46.38
N THR A 228 35.19 17.61 -45.27
CA THR A 228 36.14 17.48 -44.15
C THR A 228 35.82 16.23 -43.34
N GLU A 229 36.51 15.15 -43.68
CA GLU A 229 36.63 13.95 -42.88
C GLU A 229 37.77 14.19 -41.88
N SER A 230 37.45 14.50 -40.62
CA SER A 230 38.39 14.40 -39.50
C SER A 230 37.65 14.39 -38.15
N MET A 231 37.75 13.24 -37.48
CA MET A 231 37.82 13.11 -36.02
C MET A 231 36.86 13.95 -35.17
N ARG A 232 35.59 13.52 -35.06
CA ARG A 232 34.83 13.76 -33.83
C ARG A 232 33.78 12.68 -33.62
N SER A 233 34.25 11.51 -33.18
CA SER A 233 33.42 10.65 -32.31
C SER A 233 33.26 11.36 -30.98
N GLY A 234 32.52 12.47 -30.98
CA GLY A 234 32.00 13.06 -29.76
C GLY A 234 31.05 12.04 -29.18
N SER A 235 31.46 11.43 -28.07
CA SER A 235 30.51 10.81 -27.15
C SER A 235 29.39 11.82 -26.96
N VAL A 236 28.22 11.53 -27.53
CA VAL A 236 26.99 12.30 -27.26
C VAL A 236 26.96 12.45 -25.74
N PRO A 237 27.00 13.69 -25.20
CA PRO A 237 26.96 13.93 -23.77
C PRO A 237 25.83 13.07 -23.22
N GLY A 238 26.22 12.11 -22.39
CA GLY A 238 25.45 10.89 -22.15
C GLY A 238 24.03 11.22 -21.73
N ASP A 239 23.09 10.45 -22.23
CA ASP A 239 21.70 10.45 -21.79
C ASP A 239 21.69 10.22 -20.26
N GLU A 240 21.72 11.30 -19.48
CA GLU A 240 21.66 11.23 -18.02
C GLU A 240 20.34 10.56 -17.68
N GLU A 241 20.41 9.45 -16.94
CA GLU A 241 19.20 8.74 -16.55
C GLU A 241 18.40 9.67 -15.65
N VAL A 242 17.15 9.92 -16.02
CA VAL A 242 16.25 10.81 -15.29
C VAL A 242 15.35 9.96 -14.38
N PHE A 243 15.11 10.43 -13.17
CA PHE A 243 14.20 9.81 -12.19
C PHE A 243 12.96 10.70 -12.04
N ASP A 244 11.79 10.15 -12.34
CA ASP A 244 10.52 10.84 -12.14
C ASP A 244 10.20 10.88 -10.64
N LEU A 245 9.91 12.06 -10.10
CA LEU A 245 9.51 12.19 -8.70
C LEU A 245 8.20 11.42 -8.47
N TYR A 246 8.01 10.87 -7.27
CA TYR A 246 6.81 10.09 -6.99
C TYR A 246 5.56 10.98 -6.94
N ASP A 247 4.46 10.48 -7.51
CA ASP A 247 3.15 11.13 -7.57
C ASP A 247 2.41 10.99 -6.22
N ASP A 248 2.92 11.62 -5.17
CA ASP A 248 2.35 11.55 -3.82
C ASP A 248 2.43 12.87 -3.03
N ILE A 249 1.77 12.89 -1.88
CA ILE A 249 1.72 14.04 -0.97
C ILE A 249 3.11 14.41 -0.40
N TYR A 250 4.06 13.48 -0.33
CA TYR A 250 5.40 13.75 0.19
C TYR A 250 6.20 14.60 -0.79
N SER A 251 6.05 14.33 -2.09
CA SER A 251 6.57 15.18 -3.15
C SER A 251 5.96 16.58 -3.11
N MET A 252 4.67 16.69 -2.80
CA MET A 252 4.02 18.00 -2.59
C MET A 252 4.60 18.74 -1.37
N ILE A 253 4.80 18.07 -0.22
CA ILE A 253 5.48 18.64 0.96
C ILE A 253 6.86 19.17 0.57
N PHE A 254 7.60 18.42 -0.24
CA PHE A 254 8.92 18.82 -0.70
C PHE A 254 8.90 20.08 -1.57
N LEU A 255 7.92 20.24 -2.46
CA LEU A 255 7.89 21.33 -3.45
C LEU A 255 7.13 22.58 -3.01
N SER A 256 6.16 22.45 -2.12
CA SER A 256 5.27 23.55 -1.72
C SER A 256 5.96 24.68 -0.95
N PRO A 257 5.52 25.94 -1.03
CA PRO A 257 5.95 26.97 -0.08
C PRO A 257 5.57 26.60 1.37
N ILE A 258 6.36 27.05 2.35
CA ILE A 258 6.04 26.82 3.78
C ILE A 258 4.72 27.52 4.10
N TYR A 259 3.81 26.84 4.81
CA TYR A 259 2.46 27.33 5.15
C TYR A 259 1.53 27.60 3.95
N SER A 260 1.87 27.14 2.75
CA SER A 260 0.93 27.16 1.63
C SER A 260 -0.22 26.17 1.84
N SER A 261 -1.34 26.39 1.16
CA SER A 261 -2.47 25.45 1.14
C SER A 261 -2.06 24.04 0.71
N ALA A 262 -1.16 23.92 -0.28
CA ALA A 262 -0.61 22.64 -0.73
C ALA A 262 0.17 21.90 0.38
N MET A 263 0.98 22.63 1.14
CA MET A 263 1.72 22.05 2.27
C MET A 263 0.76 21.58 3.37
N LEU A 264 -0.21 22.41 3.73
CA LEU A 264 -1.18 22.09 4.77
C LEU A 264 -2.06 20.91 4.38
N PHE A 265 -2.52 20.83 3.12
CA PHE A 265 -3.30 19.71 2.60
C PHE A 265 -2.51 18.40 2.65
N SER A 266 -1.25 18.43 2.21
CA SER A 266 -0.38 17.26 2.21
C SER A 266 -0.08 16.80 3.64
N LEU A 267 0.20 17.75 4.55
CA LEU A 267 0.43 17.46 5.96
C LEU A 267 -0.84 16.92 6.65
N LEU A 268 -2.01 17.45 6.33
CA LEU A 268 -3.30 16.96 6.82
C LEU A 268 -3.55 15.52 6.37
N SER A 269 -3.25 15.19 5.11
CA SER A 269 -3.38 13.83 4.57
C SER A 269 -2.44 12.85 5.28
N PHE A 270 -1.20 13.28 5.54
CA PHE A 270 -0.25 12.51 6.34
C PHE A 270 -0.75 12.29 7.78
N ILE A 271 -1.18 13.36 8.47
CA ILE A 271 -1.71 13.26 9.85
C ILE A 271 -2.93 12.34 9.90
N LEU A 272 -3.84 12.45 8.93
CA LEU A 272 -5.00 11.56 8.81
C LEU A 272 -4.56 10.10 8.73
N LYS A 273 -3.59 9.77 7.86
CA LYS A 273 -3.04 8.41 7.70
C LYS A 273 -2.43 7.90 9.01
N ILE A 274 -1.64 8.73 9.69
CA ILE A 274 -1.07 8.40 11.00
C ILE A 274 -2.16 8.16 12.06
N CYS A 275 -3.20 8.99 12.11
CA CYS A 275 -4.33 8.80 13.02
C CYS A 275 -5.07 7.48 12.76
N LEU A 276 -5.30 7.12 11.49
CA LEU A 276 -5.93 5.85 11.13
C LEU A 276 -5.05 4.66 11.55
N TYR A 277 -3.74 4.74 11.34
CA TYR A 277 -2.80 3.73 11.84
C TYR A 277 -2.78 3.62 13.35
N LEU A 278 -2.86 4.74 14.08
CA LEU A 278 -2.94 4.73 15.54
C LEU A 278 -4.24 4.08 16.03
N PHE A 279 -5.38 4.34 15.38
CA PHE A 279 -6.63 3.66 15.72
C PHE A 279 -6.54 2.15 15.50
N LEU A 280 -5.98 1.71 14.37
CA LEU A 280 -5.73 0.30 14.13
C LEU A 280 -4.77 -0.30 15.17
N ALA A 281 -3.68 0.40 15.50
CA ALA A 281 -2.72 -0.06 16.49
C ALA A 281 -3.33 -0.18 17.89
N ILE A 282 -4.18 0.78 18.30
CA ILE A 282 -4.91 0.73 19.58
C ILE A 282 -5.87 -0.45 19.59
N GLU A 283 -6.65 -0.65 18.54
CA GLU A 283 -7.59 -1.77 18.44
C GLU A 283 -6.86 -3.12 18.47
N LEU A 284 -5.77 -3.22 17.72
CA LEU A 284 -4.88 -4.40 17.73
C LEU A 284 -4.27 -4.65 19.11
N GLY A 285 -3.91 -3.60 19.84
CA GLY A 285 -3.36 -3.70 21.20
C GLY A 285 -4.40 -4.13 22.22
N ARG A 286 -5.64 -3.65 22.10
CA ARG A 286 -6.78 -4.03 22.96
C ARG A 286 -7.16 -5.49 22.76
N ASN A 287 -7.24 -5.92 21.50
CA ASN A 287 -7.62 -7.29 21.14
C ASN A 287 -6.44 -8.28 21.19
N GLY A 288 -5.20 -7.77 21.21
CA GLY A 288 -4.00 -8.58 21.10
C GLY A 288 -3.80 -9.55 22.26
N LYS A 289 -4.14 -9.18 23.50
CA LYS A 289 -3.97 -10.08 24.65
C LYS A 289 -4.80 -11.37 24.51
N ALA A 290 -5.98 -11.27 23.93
CA ALA A 290 -6.82 -12.43 23.64
C ALA A 290 -6.41 -13.13 22.32
N SER A 291 -6.01 -12.36 21.31
CA SER A 291 -5.77 -12.89 19.96
C SER A 291 -4.44 -13.62 19.80
N PHE A 292 -3.40 -13.24 20.55
CA PHE A 292 -2.11 -13.93 20.52
C PHE A 292 -2.09 -15.25 21.31
N GLN A 293 -3.13 -15.52 22.13
CA GLN A 293 -3.31 -16.73 22.94
C GLN A 293 -4.21 -17.78 22.28
N THR A 294 -4.38 -17.71 20.97
CA THR A 294 -5.13 -18.74 20.25
C THR A 294 -4.27 -20.01 20.21
N GLY A 295 -4.87 -21.13 20.66
CA GLY A 295 -4.22 -22.44 20.71
C GLY A 295 -3.78 -22.95 19.33
N PRO A 296 -3.64 -24.27 19.14
CA PRO A 296 -2.96 -24.81 17.96
C PRO A 296 -3.59 -24.27 16.67
N LYS A 297 -2.81 -23.46 15.94
CA LYS A 297 -3.21 -22.91 14.66
C LYS A 297 -3.25 -24.02 13.62
N ASP A 298 -4.22 -23.95 12.72
CA ASP A 298 -4.23 -24.80 11.54
C ASP A 298 -2.92 -24.60 10.74
N ALA A 299 -2.28 -25.71 10.36
CA ALA A 299 -1.05 -25.70 9.56
C ALA A 299 -1.22 -24.90 8.26
N LEU A 300 -2.43 -24.88 7.70
CA LEU A 300 -2.76 -24.08 6.53
C LEU A 300 -2.58 -22.58 6.79
N VAL A 301 -3.02 -22.09 7.95
CA VAL A 301 -2.92 -20.68 8.35
C VAL A 301 -1.47 -20.28 8.56
N VAL A 302 -0.68 -21.14 9.23
CA VAL A 302 0.76 -20.91 9.44
C VAL A 302 1.50 -20.84 8.10
N ALA A 303 1.19 -21.75 7.16
CA ALA A 303 1.76 -21.72 5.82
C ALA A 303 1.36 -20.44 5.07
N ALA A 304 0.09 -20.04 5.12
CA ALA A 304 -0.39 -18.80 4.50
C ALA A 304 0.31 -17.57 5.08
N GLN A 305 0.47 -17.50 6.40
CA GLN A 305 1.22 -16.43 7.08
C GLN A 305 2.67 -16.34 6.56
N PHE A 306 3.37 -17.47 6.44
CA PHE A 306 4.73 -17.51 5.91
C PHE A 306 4.83 -16.99 4.47
N PHE A 307 3.94 -17.44 3.58
CA PHE A 307 3.94 -16.99 2.17
C PHE A 307 3.53 -15.52 2.01
N MET A 308 2.77 -14.98 2.96
CA MET A 308 2.35 -13.58 2.95
C MET A 308 3.41 -12.61 3.48
N LEU A 309 4.46 -13.06 4.18
CA LEU A 309 5.54 -12.18 4.65
C LEU A 309 6.27 -11.44 3.52
N PRO A 310 6.78 -12.10 2.45
CA PRO A 310 7.40 -11.39 1.34
C PRO A 310 6.43 -10.45 0.64
N VAL A 311 5.17 -10.86 0.51
CA VAL A 311 4.10 -10.07 -0.12
C VAL A 311 3.84 -8.81 0.71
N ALA A 312 3.79 -8.94 2.04
CA ALA A 312 3.56 -7.84 2.96
C ALA A 312 4.66 -6.79 2.95
N VAL A 313 5.92 -7.16 2.65
CA VAL A 313 7.01 -6.21 2.42
C VAL A 313 6.93 -5.60 1.02
N ALA A 314 6.71 -6.43 0.00
CA ALA A 314 6.72 -6.02 -1.41
C ALA A 314 5.59 -5.04 -1.75
N ILE A 315 4.46 -5.10 -1.04
CA ILE A 315 3.33 -4.21 -1.29
C ILE A 315 3.48 -2.82 -0.66
N GLN A 316 4.46 -2.62 0.24
CA GLN A 316 4.67 -1.33 0.90
C GLN A 316 5.33 -0.33 -0.05
N GLU A 317 4.53 0.31 -0.89
CA GLU A 317 4.98 1.29 -1.88
C GLU A 317 5.78 2.43 -1.21
N ASP A 318 5.35 2.90 -0.04
CA ASP A 318 6.03 4.01 0.65
C ASP A 318 7.40 3.65 1.20
N LEU A 319 7.55 2.42 1.69
CA LEU A 319 8.82 1.93 2.22
C LEU A 319 9.82 1.67 1.10
N ILE A 320 9.39 1.01 0.02
CA ILE A 320 10.23 0.75 -1.17
C ILE A 320 10.59 2.07 -1.85
N GLY A 321 9.63 2.99 -1.97
CA GLY A 321 9.84 4.32 -2.49
C GLY A 321 10.90 5.09 -1.70
N SER A 322 10.85 4.97 -0.36
CA SER A 322 11.85 5.55 0.54
C SER A 322 13.25 4.94 0.35
N TYR A 323 13.36 3.62 0.18
CA TYR A 323 14.65 2.96 -0.10
C TYR A 323 15.25 3.41 -1.42
N ALA A 324 14.44 3.43 -2.48
CA ALA A 324 14.86 3.91 -3.79
C ALA A 324 15.29 5.38 -3.73
N LEU A 325 14.58 6.22 -2.98
CA LEU A 325 14.89 7.63 -2.81
C LEU A 325 16.22 7.84 -2.06
N VAL A 326 16.44 7.11 -0.96
CA VAL A 326 17.69 7.17 -0.18
C VAL A 326 18.88 6.60 -0.95
N ALA A 327 18.68 5.48 -1.65
CA ALA A 327 19.73 4.81 -2.39
C ALA A 327 20.12 5.60 -3.64
N ASN A 328 19.13 5.95 -4.48
CA ASN A 328 19.39 6.33 -5.88
C ASN A 328 19.34 7.85 -6.11
N ILE A 329 18.68 8.62 -5.25
CA ILE A 329 18.44 10.04 -5.47
C ILE A 329 19.28 10.87 -4.50
N ARG A 330 19.94 11.91 -5.01
CA ARG A 330 20.59 12.93 -4.18
C ARG A 330 19.94 14.26 -4.49
N TYR A 331 19.65 15.02 -3.45
CA TYR A 331 19.23 16.40 -3.60
C TYR A 331 20.26 17.18 -4.44
N ASP A 332 19.78 17.78 -5.53
CA ASP A 332 20.56 18.66 -6.41
C ASP A 332 20.08 20.11 -6.27
N LYS A 333 21.02 21.05 -6.28
CA LYS A 333 20.72 22.49 -6.22
C LYS A 333 20.03 22.98 -7.50
N THR A 334 20.17 22.27 -8.62
CA THR A 334 19.46 22.60 -9.87
C THR A 334 17.94 22.53 -9.72
N ILE A 335 17.44 21.66 -8.83
CA ILE A 335 16.00 21.54 -8.52
C ILE A 335 15.45 22.89 -8.05
N ARG A 336 16.24 23.64 -7.30
CA ARG A 336 15.84 24.95 -6.78
C ARG A 336 15.64 25.99 -7.88
N GLN A 337 16.21 25.79 -9.07
CA GLN A 337 15.97 26.66 -10.21
C GLN A 337 14.57 26.43 -10.80
N LYS A 338 14.07 25.19 -10.76
CA LYS A 338 12.71 24.83 -11.21
C LYS A 338 11.66 25.08 -10.12
N ALA A 339 12.01 24.82 -8.86
CA ALA A 339 11.13 24.95 -7.71
C ALA A 339 11.88 25.69 -6.56
N PRO A 340 11.74 27.02 -6.43
CA PRO A 340 12.54 27.82 -5.49
C PRO A 340 12.34 27.44 -4.01
N HIS A 341 11.21 26.82 -3.68
CA HIS A 341 10.85 26.35 -2.34
C HIS A 341 11.32 24.92 -2.03
N ALA A 342 11.92 24.22 -2.99
CA ALA A 342 12.42 22.86 -2.83
C ALA A 342 13.78 22.87 -2.11
N THR A 343 13.77 22.99 -0.77
CA THR A 343 14.99 23.03 0.03
C THR A 343 15.45 21.64 0.47
N LYS A 344 16.74 21.48 0.76
CA LYS A 344 17.33 20.22 1.24
C LYS A 344 16.69 19.73 2.54
N THR A 345 16.33 20.63 3.45
CA THR A 345 15.68 20.26 4.71
C THR A 345 14.29 19.68 4.47
N LYS A 346 13.50 20.25 3.56
CA LYS A 346 12.19 19.73 3.18
C LYS A 346 12.29 18.39 2.46
N TRP A 347 13.31 18.20 1.62
CA TRP A 347 13.60 16.90 1.01
C TRP A 347 13.81 15.80 2.06
N ILE A 348 14.70 16.06 3.04
CA ILE A 348 14.98 15.11 4.13
C ILE A 348 13.71 14.87 4.96
N PHE A 349 12.99 15.94 5.30
CA PHE A 349 11.75 15.83 6.08
C PHE A 349 10.69 14.98 5.37
N ALA A 350 10.40 15.26 4.09
CA ALA A 350 9.46 14.47 3.30
C ALA A 350 9.89 13.00 3.20
N SER A 351 11.20 12.73 3.05
CA SER A 351 11.74 11.38 3.03
C SER A 351 11.53 10.65 4.36
N ILE A 352 11.72 11.33 5.49
CA ILE A 352 11.49 10.77 6.82
C ILE A 352 10.00 10.49 7.04
N CYS A 353 9.11 11.43 6.68
CA CYS A 353 7.66 11.21 6.78
C CYS A 353 7.23 9.98 6.00
N ARG A 354 7.67 9.85 4.75
CA ARG A 354 7.38 8.67 3.91
C ARG A 354 7.93 7.38 4.50
N PHE A 355 9.14 7.41 5.04
CA PHE A 355 9.76 6.24 5.66
C PHE A 355 9.00 5.79 6.92
N VAL A 356 8.63 6.74 7.79
CA VAL A 356 7.83 6.47 9.00
C VAL A 356 6.48 5.88 8.64
N ASP A 357 5.83 6.43 7.63
CA ASP A 357 4.55 5.96 7.11
C ASP A 357 4.61 4.51 6.61
N GLY A 358 5.60 4.22 5.75
CA GLY A 358 5.86 2.85 5.29
C GLY A 358 6.18 1.87 6.43
N LEU A 359 6.91 2.31 7.46
CA LEU A 359 7.25 1.47 8.61
C LEU A 359 6.03 1.19 9.51
N MET A 360 5.18 2.19 9.77
CA MET A 360 3.95 2.02 10.55
C MET A 360 2.97 1.09 9.83
N SER A 361 2.78 1.30 8.53
CA SER A 361 1.96 0.43 7.67
C SER A 361 2.46 -1.02 7.71
N LEU A 362 3.78 -1.23 7.58
CA LEU A 362 4.37 -2.56 7.65
C LEU A 362 4.17 -3.22 9.03
N GLY A 363 4.36 -2.46 10.11
CA GLY A 363 4.17 -2.97 11.47
C GLY A 363 2.73 -3.40 11.74
N ILE A 364 1.74 -2.59 11.32
CA ILE A 364 0.32 -2.93 11.46
C ILE A 364 -0.05 -4.14 10.61
N ASN A 365 0.44 -4.20 9.36
CA ASN A 365 0.22 -5.35 8.48
C ASN A 365 0.78 -6.64 9.08
N PHE A 366 1.99 -6.56 9.63
CA PHE A 366 2.61 -7.68 10.32
C PHE A 366 1.81 -8.14 11.56
N CYS A 367 1.35 -7.20 12.39
CA CYS A 367 0.51 -7.52 13.55
C CYS A 367 -0.82 -8.19 13.15
N LEU A 368 -1.51 -7.67 12.12
CA LEU A 368 -2.74 -8.27 11.60
C LEU A 368 -2.50 -9.68 11.03
N LEU A 369 -1.38 -9.88 10.33
CA LEU A 369 -0.98 -11.18 9.81
C LEU A 369 -0.78 -12.19 10.94
N LEU A 370 -0.15 -11.80 12.05
CA LEU A 370 0.07 -12.68 13.20
C LEU A 370 -1.21 -13.04 13.97
N GLN A 371 -2.18 -12.12 14.01
CA GLN A 371 -3.47 -12.30 14.70
C GLN A 371 -4.50 -13.06 13.87
N ALA A 372 -4.30 -13.23 12.56
CA ALA A 372 -5.24 -13.95 11.72
C ALA A 372 -5.33 -15.44 12.15
N THR A 373 -6.55 -15.88 12.46
CA THR A 373 -6.87 -17.28 12.80
C THR A 373 -7.34 -18.09 11.61
N ASP A 374 -7.70 -17.42 10.52
CA ASP A 374 -8.18 -18.02 9.28
C ASP A 374 -7.53 -17.32 8.07
N VAL A 375 -7.32 -18.09 7.01
CA VAL A 375 -6.72 -17.64 5.75
C VAL A 375 -7.59 -16.57 5.09
N LEU A 376 -8.92 -16.72 5.13
CA LEU A 376 -9.84 -15.72 4.56
C LEU A 376 -9.72 -14.38 5.28
N THR A 377 -9.71 -14.40 6.61
CA THR A 377 -9.50 -13.22 7.45
C THR A 377 -8.16 -12.55 7.18
N LEU A 378 -7.10 -13.34 6.94
CA LEU A 378 -5.79 -12.82 6.56
C LEU A 378 -5.87 -11.99 5.27
N PHE A 379 -6.49 -12.54 4.21
CA PHE A 379 -6.63 -11.82 2.94
C PHE A 379 -7.54 -10.59 3.04
N LEU A 380 -8.62 -10.66 3.83
CA LEU A 380 -9.50 -9.52 4.07
C LEU A 380 -8.78 -8.38 4.79
N ASN A 381 -8.02 -8.69 5.85
CA ASN A 381 -7.21 -7.71 6.56
C ASN A 381 -6.17 -7.06 5.64
N PHE A 382 -5.57 -7.87 4.75
CA PHE A 382 -4.59 -7.37 3.78
C PHE A 382 -5.23 -6.42 2.75
N ALA A 383 -6.42 -6.75 2.25
CA ALA A 383 -7.17 -5.89 1.33
C ALA A 383 -7.58 -4.56 1.99
N ALA A 384 -8.02 -4.61 3.25
CA ALA A 384 -8.37 -3.41 4.01
C ALA A 384 -7.15 -2.51 4.25
N LEU A 385 -5.99 -3.09 4.55
CA LEU A 385 -4.75 -2.31 4.70
C LEU A 385 -4.26 -1.70 3.39
N GLN A 386 -4.44 -2.41 2.27
CA GLN A 386 -4.11 -1.86 0.96
C GLN A 386 -4.91 -0.59 0.69
N PHE A 387 -6.18 -0.55 1.06
CA PHE A 387 -6.99 0.65 0.94
C PHE A 387 -6.39 1.82 1.72
N LEU A 388 -5.98 1.59 2.98
CA LEU A 388 -5.38 2.63 3.82
C LEU A 388 -4.05 3.15 3.22
N GLN A 389 -3.24 2.26 2.66
CA GLN A 389 -2.00 2.64 1.96
C GLN A 389 -2.24 3.51 0.73
N THR A 390 -3.40 3.44 0.09
CA THR A 390 -3.69 4.23 -1.11
C THR A 390 -4.20 5.65 -0.84
N ILE A 391 -4.50 6.00 0.42
CA ILE A 391 -5.17 7.26 0.78
C ILE A 391 -4.38 8.50 0.34
N ASP A 392 -3.06 8.50 0.50
CA ASP A 392 -2.18 9.59 0.10
C ASP A 392 -2.05 9.70 -1.43
N ASN A 393 -1.94 8.58 -2.15
CA ASN A 393 -1.97 8.57 -3.61
C ASN A 393 -3.30 9.09 -4.15
N VAL A 394 -4.42 8.76 -3.50
CA VAL A 394 -5.75 9.30 -3.83
C VAL A 394 -5.80 10.80 -3.53
N ALA A 395 -5.29 11.24 -2.38
CA ALA A 395 -5.23 12.67 -2.03
C ALA A 395 -4.39 13.47 -3.03
N PHE A 396 -3.26 12.92 -3.48
CA PHE A 396 -2.45 13.49 -4.55
C PHE A 396 -3.22 13.53 -5.89
N GLY A 397 -3.89 12.44 -6.25
CA GLY A 397 -4.73 12.38 -7.46
C GLY A 397 -5.81 13.46 -7.46
N LEU A 398 -6.53 13.63 -6.34
CA LEU A 398 -7.53 14.69 -6.17
C LEU A 398 -6.93 16.10 -6.28
N ALA A 399 -5.75 16.32 -5.72
CA ALA A 399 -5.02 17.57 -5.86
C ALA A 399 -4.62 17.85 -7.31
N LYS A 400 -4.08 16.85 -8.01
CA LYS A 400 -3.62 16.94 -9.40
C LYS A 400 -4.76 17.14 -10.39
N ASP A 401 -5.93 16.56 -10.12
CA ASP A 401 -7.09 16.62 -11.03
C ASP A 401 -7.96 17.88 -10.81
N GLY A 402 -7.50 18.83 -9.98
CA GLY A 402 -8.14 20.14 -9.80
C GLY A 402 -9.39 20.15 -8.92
N TYR A 403 -9.65 19.08 -8.13
CA TYR A 403 -10.81 19.03 -7.23
C TYR A 403 -10.71 19.95 -6.01
N LEU A 404 -9.55 20.56 -5.76
CA LEU A 404 -9.28 21.36 -4.58
C LEU A 404 -9.18 22.86 -4.90
N THR A 405 -7.98 23.40 -4.95
CA THR A 405 -7.72 24.81 -5.30
C THR A 405 -6.60 24.87 -6.31
N ASP A 406 -6.61 25.87 -7.19
CA ASP A 406 -5.59 26.06 -8.22
C ASP A 406 -4.17 26.07 -7.62
N ALA A 407 -4.00 26.64 -6.41
CA ALA A 407 -2.71 26.66 -5.73
C ALA A 407 -2.19 25.26 -5.35
N ILE A 408 -3.09 24.34 -5.02
CA ILE A 408 -2.75 22.94 -4.70
C ILE A 408 -2.49 22.16 -5.99
N GLU A 409 -3.33 22.34 -7.01
CA GLU A 409 -3.21 21.72 -8.33
C GLU A 409 -1.87 22.05 -8.99
N ASN A 410 -1.49 23.33 -9.03
CA ASN A 410 -0.22 23.77 -9.59
C ASN A 410 0.99 23.08 -8.93
N VAL A 411 0.94 22.82 -7.63
CA VAL A 411 2.03 22.13 -6.91
C VAL A 411 2.01 20.63 -7.19
N ALA A 412 0.83 20.01 -7.30
CA ALA A 412 0.70 18.60 -7.66
C ALA A 412 1.14 18.33 -9.11
N GLU A 413 0.78 19.20 -10.05
CA GLU A 413 1.25 19.13 -11.44
C GLU A 413 2.77 19.35 -11.52
N LEU A 414 3.31 20.28 -10.73
CA LEU A 414 4.76 20.46 -10.62
C LEU A 414 5.43 19.19 -10.06
N ALA A 415 4.84 18.53 -9.07
CA ALA A 415 5.37 17.27 -8.53
C ALA A 415 5.40 16.15 -9.58
N ALA A 416 4.33 16.02 -10.37
CA ALA A 416 4.20 14.98 -11.40
C ALA A 416 5.11 15.21 -12.62
N THR A 417 5.47 16.47 -12.91
CA THR A 417 6.32 16.83 -14.04
C THR A 417 7.79 16.98 -13.67
N LEU A 418 8.10 17.13 -12.38
CA LEU A 418 9.47 17.33 -11.92
C LEU A 418 10.24 16.03 -11.94
N THR A 419 11.38 16.08 -12.64
CA THR A 419 12.30 14.96 -12.72
C THR A 419 13.67 15.32 -12.15
N LEU A 420 14.32 14.33 -11.54
CA LEU A 420 15.58 14.45 -10.83
C LEU A 420 16.69 13.69 -11.56
N PRO A 421 17.93 14.21 -11.60
CA PRO A 421 19.03 13.46 -12.19
C PRO A 421 19.32 12.22 -11.35
N LYS A 422 19.29 11.04 -11.97
CA LYS A 422 19.59 9.76 -11.32
C LYS A 422 21.09 9.51 -11.40
N LYS A 423 21.72 9.28 -10.24
CA LYS A 423 23.13 8.90 -10.19
C LYS A 423 23.25 7.37 -10.26
N VAL A 424 23.77 6.87 -11.36
CA VAL A 424 23.97 5.42 -11.58
C VAL A 424 25.25 4.98 -10.87
N ASP A 425 25.15 4.60 -9.59
CA ASP A 425 26.22 3.88 -8.90
C ASP A 425 25.78 2.43 -8.64
N SER A 426 26.59 1.44 -9.04
CA SER A 426 26.29 0.01 -8.85
C SER A 426 26.09 -0.39 -7.38
N PHE A 427 26.83 0.26 -6.47
CA PHE A 427 26.71 0.05 -5.03
C PHE A 427 25.33 0.46 -4.50
N LYS A 428 24.73 1.53 -5.04
CA LYS A 428 23.44 2.04 -4.59
C LYS A 428 22.28 1.12 -4.97
N ASN A 429 22.32 0.54 -6.17
CA ASN A 429 21.35 -0.47 -6.57
C ASN A 429 21.40 -1.71 -5.64
N THR A 430 22.58 -2.03 -5.11
CA THR A 430 22.74 -3.12 -4.13
C THR A 430 22.16 -2.75 -2.78
N LEU A 431 22.23 -1.47 -2.39
CA LEU A 431 21.71 -0.97 -1.11
C LEU A 431 20.19 -1.12 -1.00
N ASP A 432 19.44 -0.85 -2.08
CA ASP A 432 17.99 -1.02 -2.10
C ASP A 432 17.59 -2.49 -1.86
N THR A 433 18.25 -3.42 -2.57
CA THR A 433 18.05 -4.87 -2.37
C THR A 433 18.44 -5.32 -0.96
N LEU A 434 19.52 -4.74 -0.40
CA LEU A 434 19.98 -5.04 0.95
C LEU A 434 18.98 -4.54 2.01
N LEU A 435 18.45 -3.33 1.87
CA LEU A 435 17.44 -2.78 2.79
C LEU A 435 16.16 -3.61 2.76
N PHE A 436 15.70 -3.99 1.57
CA PHE A 436 14.58 -4.91 1.41
C PHE A 436 14.82 -6.25 2.13
N LEU A 437 16.00 -6.86 1.93
CA LEU A 437 16.36 -8.14 2.55
C LEU A 437 16.45 -8.05 4.08
N ILE A 438 17.02 -6.98 4.61
CA ILE A 438 17.11 -6.74 6.06
C ILE A 438 15.71 -6.63 6.67
N THR A 439 14.82 -5.86 6.05
CA THR A 439 13.43 -5.70 6.51
C THR A 439 12.68 -7.02 6.47
N PHE A 440 12.82 -7.78 5.38
CA PHE A 440 12.23 -9.12 5.28
C PHE A 440 12.76 -10.07 6.37
N LEU A 441 14.08 -10.08 6.60
CA LEU A 441 14.70 -10.92 7.63
C LEU A 441 14.19 -10.55 9.03
N PHE A 442 14.03 -9.26 9.32
CA PHE A 442 13.48 -8.78 10.58
C PHE A 442 12.06 -9.30 10.83
N LEU A 443 11.17 -9.23 9.82
CA LEU A 443 9.82 -9.78 9.94
C LEU A 443 9.80 -11.31 10.04
N LEU A 444 10.67 -11.99 9.30
CA LEU A 444 10.80 -13.44 9.37
C LEU A 444 11.22 -13.89 10.77
N ILE A 445 12.22 -13.24 11.37
CA ILE A 445 12.65 -13.52 12.75
C ILE A 445 11.51 -13.25 13.72
N GLY A 446 10.81 -12.11 13.60
CA GLY A 446 9.66 -11.78 14.43
C GLY A 446 8.56 -12.84 14.35
N TRP A 447 8.26 -13.31 13.14
CA TRP A 447 7.25 -14.35 12.89
C TRP A 447 7.65 -15.69 13.50
N ILE A 448 8.91 -16.11 13.35
CA ILE A 448 9.43 -17.35 13.95
C ILE A 448 9.30 -17.29 15.47
N ILE A 449 9.72 -16.18 16.11
CA ILE A 449 9.65 -16.01 17.57
C ILE A 449 8.21 -16.15 18.06
N VAL A 450 7.26 -15.50 17.39
CA VAL A 450 5.83 -15.56 17.77
C VAL A 450 5.28 -16.97 17.56
N THR A 451 5.58 -17.61 16.43
CA THR A 451 5.08 -18.95 16.09
C THR A 451 5.60 -20.01 17.07
N VAL A 452 6.89 -19.97 17.41
CA VAL A 452 7.48 -20.90 18.40
C VAL A 452 6.86 -20.70 19.78
N ARG A 453 6.65 -19.45 20.21
CA ARG A 453 5.99 -19.16 21.50
C ARG A 453 4.55 -19.66 21.55
N GLN A 454 3.82 -19.62 20.44
CA GLN A 454 2.47 -20.15 20.36
C GLN A 454 2.48 -21.68 20.55
N GLN A 455 3.41 -22.39 19.93
CA GLN A 455 3.54 -23.84 20.08
C GLN A 455 3.94 -24.27 21.50
N THR A 456 4.80 -23.52 22.20
CA THR A 456 5.23 -23.88 23.55
C THR A 456 4.12 -23.73 24.59
N ASN A 457 3.26 -22.71 24.45
CA ASN A 457 2.17 -22.48 25.38
C ASN A 457 1.11 -23.60 25.31
N ASP A 458 0.94 -24.25 24.16
CA ASP A 458 0.03 -25.38 24.00
C ASP A 458 0.49 -26.62 24.78
N LEU A 459 1.80 -26.82 24.93
CA LEU A 459 2.36 -27.96 25.66
C LEU A 459 2.20 -27.82 27.19
N GLU A 460 2.07 -26.61 27.72
CA GLU A 460 1.89 -26.39 29.16
C GLU A 460 0.44 -26.59 29.63
N VAL A 461 -0.51 -26.59 28.70
CA VAL A 461 -1.95 -26.72 28.99
C VAL A 461 -2.42 -28.19 28.95
N VAL A 462 -1.67 -29.07 28.29
CA VAL A 462 -1.92 -30.52 28.18
C VAL A 462 -1.25 -31.27 29.33
#